data_AF-A0A9X8VMF6-F1
#
_entry.id   AF-A0A9X8VMF6-F1
#
_cell.length_a   1.000
_cell.length_b   1.000
_cell.length_c   1.000
_cell.angle_alpha   90.00
_cell.angle_beta   90.00
_cell.angle_gamma   90.00
#
_symmetry.space_group_name_H-M   'P 1'
#
loop_
_entity.id
_entity.type
_entity.pdbx_description
1 polymer ?
#
loop_
_entity_poly.entity_id
_entity_poly.type
_entity_poly.pdbx_seq_one_letter_code
_entity_poly.pdbx_strand_id
1 'polypeptide(L)' 'FAEHGGDAMEVAQCQQAPHERAQLAKYAQDYHLLASQGSDFHQPCSWIELGRKLWLPGGVEPVWRDWPQPGQAV' A
#
# COMPACT_ATOMS: atom_id res chain seq x y z
N PHE A 1 0.66 -1.01 16.78
CA PHE A 1 0.45 -2.01 15.72
C PHE A 1 1.65 -2.93 15.60
N ALA A 2 2.82 -2.44 15.17
CA ALA A 2 4.04 -3.24 15.09
C ALA A 2 4.41 -3.95 16.42
N GLU A 3 4.42 -3.20 17.54
CA GLU A 3 4.72 -3.76 18.88
C GLU A 3 3.70 -4.81 19.37
N HIS A 4 2.56 -4.92 18.70
CA HIS A 4 1.53 -5.92 18.98
C HIS A 4 1.43 -7.00 17.88
N GLY A 5 2.45 -7.14 17.04
CA GLY A 5 2.52 -8.17 16.00
C GLY A 5 1.79 -7.84 14.71
N GLY A 6 1.57 -6.56 14.39
CA GLY A 6 1.06 -6.16 13.08
C GLY A 6 2.16 -6.20 12.01
N ASP A 7 1.86 -6.77 10.85
CA ASP A 7 2.86 -7.02 9.79
C ASP A 7 2.98 -5.90 8.75
N ALA A 8 1.94 -5.09 8.57
CA ALA A 8 1.85 -4.14 7.46
C ALA A 8 1.02 -2.90 7.79
N MET A 9 1.15 -1.86 6.96
CA MET A 9 0.27 -0.70 6.93
C MET A 9 -0.02 -0.23 5.51
N GLU A 10 -1.13 0.45 5.31
CA GLU A 10 -1.46 1.06 4.02
C GLU A 10 -0.65 2.34 3.81
N VAL A 11 0.06 2.43 2.68
CA VAL A 11 0.93 3.57 2.34
C VAL A 11 0.38 4.40 1.19
N ALA A 12 -0.24 3.74 0.19
CA ALA A 12 -0.80 4.43 -0.97
C ALA A 12 -2.32 4.24 -1.05
N GLN A 13 -3.03 5.36 -1.00
CA GLN A 13 -4.49 5.43 -0.94
C GLN A 13 -5.04 6.25 -2.13
N CYS A 14 -6.35 6.17 -2.36
CA CYS A 14 -7.02 7.10 -3.27
C CYS A 14 -6.98 8.53 -2.73
N GLN A 15 -6.88 9.52 -3.61
CA GLN A 15 -6.95 10.95 -3.27
C GLN A 15 -5.97 11.42 -2.18
N GLN A 16 -4.76 10.87 -2.20
CA GLN A 16 -3.70 11.20 -1.25
C GLN A 16 -2.77 12.26 -1.83
N ALA A 17 -2.37 13.26 -1.03
CA ALA A 17 -1.35 14.21 -1.42
C ALA A 17 0.04 13.53 -1.44
N PRO A 18 0.97 13.91 -2.35
CA PRO A 18 2.28 13.25 -2.44
C PRO A 18 3.10 13.24 -1.14
N HIS A 19 2.95 14.27 -0.30
CA HIS A 19 3.68 14.38 0.96
C HIS A 19 3.16 13.41 2.03
N GLU A 20 1.84 13.18 2.09
CA GLU A 20 1.24 12.21 3.01
C GLU A 20 1.75 10.81 2.70
N ARG A 21 1.86 10.47 1.41
CA ARG A 21 2.42 9.18 0.98
C ARG A 21 3.86 9.00 1.43
N ALA A 22 4.70 10.03 1.27
CA ALA A 22 6.09 9.99 1.71
C ALA A 22 6.19 9.81 3.23
N GLN A 23 5.29 10.46 3.99
CA GLN A 23 5.22 10.31 5.43
C GLN A 23 4.81 8.89 5.85
N LEU A 24 3.79 8.30 5.23
CA LEU A 24 3.38 6.92 5.51
C LEU A 24 4.48 5.91 5.15
N ALA A 25 5.19 6.13 4.04
CA ALA A 25 6.34 5.30 3.68
C ALA A 25 7.46 5.38 4.73
N LYS A 26 7.73 6.58 5.26
CA LYS A 26 8.68 6.75 6.36
C LYS A 26 8.26 5.98 7.61
N TYR A 27 6.97 6.00 7.97
CA TYR A 27 6.49 5.20 9.10
C TYR A 27 6.62 3.70 8.85
N ALA A 28 6.29 3.22 7.65
CA ALA A 28 6.48 1.82 7.31
C ALA A 28 7.95 1.38 7.49
N GLN A 29 8.90 2.23 7.10
CA GLN A 29 10.34 1.99 7.30
C GLN A 29 10.74 2.03 8.77
N ASP A 30 10.38 3.09 9.49
CA ASP A 30 10.77 3.32 10.89
C ASP A 30 10.27 2.19 11.81
N TYR A 31 9.14 1.55 11.47
CA TYR A 31 8.54 0.46 12.25
C TYR A 31 8.66 -0.93 11.62
N HIS A 32 9.46 -1.07 10.55
CA HIS A 32 9.66 -2.34 9.84
C HIS A 32 8.36 -3.04 9.39
N LEU A 33 7.37 -2.25 8.96
CA LEU A 33 6.09 -2.74 8.44
C LEU A 33 6.16 -2.89 6.91
N LEU A 34 5.51 -3.94 6.39
CA LEU A 34 5.23 -4.05 4.97
C LEU A 34 4.23 -2.96 4.54
N ALA A 35 4.28 -2.58 3.27
CA ALA A 35 3.42 -1.55 2.70
C ALA A 35 2.33 -2.17 1.82
N SER A 36 1.08 -1.79 2.08
CA SER A 36 -0.04 -2.08 1.19
C SER A 36 -0.47 -0.82 0.41
N GLN A 37 -1.28 -1.05 -0.62
CA GLN A 37 -1.94 0.01 -1.36
C GLN A 37 -3.39 -0.41 -1.68
N GLY A 38 -4.30 0.55 -1.71
CA GLY A 38 -5.71 0.30 -1.93
C GLY A 38 -6.43 1.52 -2.53
N SER A 39 -7.36 1.27 -3.46
CA SER A 39 -8.19 2.36 -4.01
C SER A 39 -9.41 2.66 -3.14
N ASP A 40 -9.73 1.77 -2.20
CA ASP A 40 -10.96 1.80 -1.40
C ASP A 40 -12.22 2.06 -2.25
N PHE A 41 -12.30 1.35 -3.38
CA PHE A 41 -13.31 1.62 -4.40
C PHE A 41 -14.65 0.98 -4.01
N HIS A 42 -15.71 1.80 -4.02
CA HIS A 42 -17.06 1.35 -3.67
C HIS A 42 -18.02 1.31 -4.88
N GLN A 43 -17.82 2.19 -5.86
CA GLN A 43 -18.62 2.26 -7.09
C GLN A 43 -17.92 3.15 -8.14
N PRO A 44 -18.24 2.99 -9.45
CA PRO A 44 -17.72 3.87 -10.50
C PRO A 44 -18.06 5.33 -10.22
N CYS A 45 -17.07 6.22 -10.33
CA CYS A 45 -17.26 7.64 -10.12
C CYS A 45 -16.25 8.46 -10.92
N SER A 46 -16.56 9.72 -11.19
CA SER A 46 -15.75 10.60 -12.04
C SER A 46 -14.38 11.00 -11.48
N TRP A 47 -14.08 10.65 -10.22
CA TRP A 47 -12.96 11.21 -9.49
C TRP A 47 -11.71 10.32 -9.54
N ILE A 48 -11.84 9.04 -9.19
CA ILE A 48 -10.79 8.03 -9.29
C ILE A 48 -11.43 6.67 -9.59
N GLU A 49 -10.94 6.03 -10.66
CA GLU A 49 -11.31 4.67 -11.03
C GLU A 49 -10.50 3.62 -10.25
N LEU A 50 -11.04 2.40 -10.18
CA LEU A 50 -10.40 1.24 -9.57
C LEU A 50 -8.94 1.08 -10.04
N GLY A 51 -8.02 0.97 -9.09
CA GLY A 51 -6.59 0.76 -9.34
C GLY A 51 -5.82 1.97 -9.90
N ARG A 52 -6.44 3.14 -10.08
CA ARG A 52 -5.73 4.33 -10.58
C ARG A 52 -4.98 5.06 -9.47
N LYS A 53 -3.81 5.63 -9.83
CA LYS A 53 -2.94 6.46 -8.96
C LYS A 53 -2.41 5.76 -7.70
N LEU A 54 -2.41 4.42 -7.69
CA LEU A 54 -1.80 3.61 -6.66
C LEU A 54 -0.37 3.24 -7.06
N TRP A 55 0.59 3.74 -6.30
CA TRP A 55 1.99 3.32 -6.39
C TRP A 55 2.65 3.47 -5.02
N LEU A 56 3.43 2.46 -4.64
CA LEU A 56 4.25 2.51 -3.44
C LEU A 56 5.52 3.32 -3.70
N PRO A 57 5.92 4.23 -2.79
CA PRO A 57 7.21 4.90 -2.87
C PRO A 57 8.40 3.94 -2.84
N GLY A 58 9.54 4.40 -3.33
CA GLY A 58 10.78 3.63 -3.21
C GLY A 58 11.17 3.41 -1.74
N GLY A 59 11.76 2.26 -1.45
CA GLY A 59 12.29 1.92 -0.13
C GLY A 59 11.27 1.35 0.85
N VAL A 60 10.04 1.06 0.43
CA VAL A 60 9.11 0.22 1.22
C VAL A 60 8.97 -1.16 0.58
N GLU A 61 8.75 -2.16 1.41
CA GLU A 61 8.56 -3.55 0.98
C GLU A 61 7.07 -3.84 0.81
N PRO A 62 6.59 -4.24 -0.38
CA PRO A 62 5.17 -4.51 -0.58
C PRO A 62 4.70 -5.73 0.21
N VAL A 63 3.47 -5.69 0.73
CA VAL A 63 2.86 -6.84 1.44
C VAL A 63 2.70 -8.09 0.55
N TRP A 64 2.67 -7.91 -0.78
CA TRP A 64 2.61 -8.99 -1.75
C TRP A 64 3.98 -9.49 -2.24
N ARG A 65 5.10 -9.09 -1.62
CA ARG A 65 6.45 -9.52 -2.03
C ARG A 65 6.58 -11.05 -2.12
N ASP A 66 5.97 -11.74 -1.17
CA ASP A 66 6.11 -13.19 -1.00
C ASP A 66 4.87 -13.95 -1.53
N TRP A 67 3.96 -13.26 -2.23
CA TRP A 67 2.78 -13.90 -2.81
C TRP A 67 3.15 -14.71 -4.06
N PRO A 68 2.51 -15.87 -4.30
CA PRO A 68 2.68 -16.59 -5.55
C PRO A 68 2.32 -15.69 -6.73
N GLN A 69 3.15 -15.69 -7.77
CA GLN A 69 2.78 -14.98 -8.98
C GLN A 69 1.58 -15.66 -9.64
N PRO A 70 0.70 -14.89 -10.33
CA PRO A 70 -0.37 -15.48 -11.12
C PRO A 70 0.20 -16.51 -12.10
N GLY A 71 -0.23 -17.77 -11.98
CA GLY A 71 0.26 -18.89 -12.80
C GLY A 71 1.35 -19.77 -12.14
N GLN A 72 1.81 -19.43 -10.93
CA GLN A 72 2.68 -20.28 -10.10
C GLN A 72 1.93 -21.00 -8.96
N ALA A 73 0.62 -20.84 -8.87
CA ALA A 73 -0.20 -21.62 -7.95
C ALA A 73 -0.25 -23.08 -8.46
N VAL A 74 0.42 -23.97 -7.72
CA VAL A 74 0.30 -25.43 -7.84
C VAL A 74 -0.96 -25.95 -7.15
#